data_AF-A0A2U0RWZ9-F1
#
_entry.id   AF-A0A2U0RWZ9-F1
#
_cell.length_a   1.000
_cell.length_b   1.000
_cell.length_c   1.000
_cell.angle_alpha   90.00
_cell.angle_beta   90.00
_cell.angle_gamma   90.00
#
_symmetry.space_group_name_H-M   'P 1'
#
loop_
_entity.id
_entity.type
_entity.pdbx_description
1 polymer ?
#
loop_
_entity_poly.entity_id
_entity_poly.type
_entity_poly.pdbx_seq_one_letter_code
_entity_poly.pdbx_strand_id
1 'polypeptide(L)'
;MPTPKYHIYIQYAEPDKSGYRFNLNREELQRTFTTPYTEGKPFWFTGRLLNPAKVQKVLIFWSYDSAEKLVLPNQEPLIVAKDKKAAADAIENSKVKGAYLCTEKYLPQTRKTAAPSGKVVPVSARRRVLVACGSDDEMKTALTEALAKLWLVPVVLCEEPGYGRKIVTRIADYADVEFAVVLLSPDDYVYAKGEEPTKRKLKPPQDVVFELGFLLGKLGKERVLVLFRESEKGEFEVNTDFEGVTAAPFDNRDSWKLALIRQLAACGYTVESDRILK
;
A
#
# COMPACT_ATOMS: atom_id res chain seq x y z
N MET A 1 1.63 37.98 9.20
CA MET A 1 1.17 37.72 7.82
C MET A 1 -0.07 36.83 7.89
N PRO A 2 -1.09 37.04 7.04
CA PRO A 2 -2.27 36.17 7.02
C PRO A 2 -1.87 34.73 6.63
N THR A 3 -2.35 33.75 7.39
CA THR A 3 -2.07 32.33 7.15
C THR A 3 -2.80 31.87 5.89
N PRO A 4 -2.13 31.23 4.92
CA PRO A 4 -2.78 30.76 3.70
C PRO A 4 -3.80 29.65 4.03
N LYS A 5 -4.99 29.77 3.45
CA LYS A 5 -6.07 28.78 3.54
C LYS A 5 -6.09 27.96 2.26
N TYR A 6 -6.25 26.65 2.40
CA TYR A 6 -6.31 25.72 1.30
C TYR A 6 -7.74 25.27 1.03
N HIS A 7 -8.01 25.02 -0.23
CA HIS A 7 -9.32 24.60 -0.72
C HIS A 7 -9.11 23.47 -1.71
N ILE A 8 -10.03 22.52 -1.69
CA ILE A 8 -9.97 21.35 -2.54
C ILE A 8 -11.32 21.10 -3.19
N TYR A 9 -11.27 20.79 -4.49
CA TYR A 9 -12.38 20.26 -5.25
C TYR A 9 -12.07 18.84 -5.70
N ILE A 10 -13.04 17.95 -5.57
CA ILE A 10 -12.98 16.59 -6.09
C ILE A 10 -14.17 16.36 -7.01
N GLN A 11 -13.86 16.00 -8.25
CA GLN A 11 -14.81 15.40 -9.18
C GLN A 11 -14.71 13.89 -9.05
N TYR A 12 -15.81 13.25 -8.67
CA TYR A 12 -15.90 11.82 -8.44
C TYR A 12 -16.76 11.15 -9.52
N ALA A 13 -16.58 9.84 -9.73
CA ALA A 13 -17.34 9.08 -10.72
C ALA A 13 -18.86 9.19 -10.54
N GLU A 14 -19.32 9.09 -9.30
CA GLU A 14 -20.71 9.38 -8.93
C GLU A 14 -20.88 10.90 -8.64
N PRO A 15 -21.70 11.65 -9.40
CA PRO A 15 -21.81 13.11 -9.28
C PRO A 15 -22.23 13.62 -7.89
N ASP A 16 -23.05 12.85 -7.17
CA ASP A 16 -23.53 13.17 -5.84
C ASP A 16 -22.42 13.15 -4.77
N LYS A 17 -21.29 12.50 -5.07
CA LYS A 17 -20.08 12.45 -4.23
C LYS A 17 -19.05 13.52 -4.59
N SER A 18 -19.29 14.28 -5.66
CA SER A 18 -18.42 15.39 -6.07
C SER A 18 -18.68 16.62 -5.20
N GLY A 19 -17.63 17.37 -4.86
CA GLY A 19 -17.80 18.52 -3.98
C GLY A 19 -16.54 19.28 -3.65
N TYR A 20 -16.74 20.32 -2.85
CA TYR A 20 -15.69 21.18 -2.34
C TYR A 20 -15.51 20.96 -0.84
N ARG A 21 -14.28 21.17 -0.39
CA ARG A 21 -13.96 21.42 1.01
C ARG A 21 -13.08 22.67 1.07
N PHE A 22 -13.49 23.62 1.89
CA PHE A 22 -12.90 24.95 1.94
C PHE A 22 -12.21 25.19 3.28
N ASN A 23 -11.36 26.22 3.32
CA ASN A 23 -10.76 26.78 4.54
C ASN A 23 -9.90 25.78 5.35
N LEU A 24 -9.23 24.85 4.67
CA LEU A 24 -8.32 23.87 5.27
C LEU A 24 -6.98 24.52 5.62
N ASN A 25 -6.35 24.05 6.70
CA ASN A 25 -4.91 24.29 6.89
C ASN A 25 -4.08 23.25 6.12
N ARG A 26 -2.77 23.49 6.00
CA ARG A 26 -1.88 22.63 5.20
C ARG A 26 -1.79 21.22 5.76
N GLU A 27 -1.67 21.09 7.07
CA GLU A 27 -1.52 19.80 7.76
C GLU A 27 -2.80 18.95 7.64
N GLU A 28 -3.97 19.58 7.73
CA GLU A 28 -5.27 18.95 7.56
C GLU A 28 -5.48 18.50 6.10
N LEU A 29 -5.14 19.35 5.12
CA LEU A 29 -5.18 18.96 3.71
C LEU A 29 -4.32 17.73 3.44
N GLN A 30 -3.08 17.71 3.96
CA GLN A 30 -2.17 16.58 3.77
C GLN A 30 -2.71 15.32 4.44
N ARG A 31 -3.04 15.39 5.72
CA ARG A 31 -3.49 14.23 6.50
C ARG A 31 -4.82 13.66 6.02
N THR A 32 -5.78 14.52 5.66
CA THR A 32 -7.15 14.08 5.34
C THR A 32 -7.34 13.75 3.87
N PHE A 33 -6.53 14.33 2.99
CA PHE A 33 -6.67 14.14 1.55
C PHE A 33 -5.35 13.75 0.87
N THR A 34 -4.31 14.59 0.90
CA THR A 34 -3.14 14.38 0.03
C THR A 34 -2.47 13.05 0.29
N THR A 35 -2.12 12.74 1.54
CA THR A 35 -1.46 11.50 1.95
C THR A 35 -2.29 10.26 1.56
N PRO A 36 -3.56 10.10 2.00
CA PRO A 36 -4.33 8.92 1.63
C PRO A 36 -4.62 8.84 0.13
N TYR A 37 -4.83 9.97 -0.55
CA TYR A 37 -5.05 9.99 -2.00
C TYR A 37 -3.81 9.55 -2.78
N THR A 38 -2.62 10.05 -2.43
CA THR A 38 -1.35 9.63 -3.06
C THR A 38 -0.98 8.18 -2.72
N GLU A 39 -1.38 7.70 -1.55
CA GLU A 39 -1.20 6.30 -1.12
C GLU A 39 -2.25 5.34 -1.71
N GLY A 40 -3.20 5.84 -2.49
CA GLY A 40 -4.28 5.02 -3.06
C GLY A 40 -5.27 4.48 -2.02
N LYS A 41 -5.26 5.03 -0.80
CA LYS A 41 -6.16 4.64 0.30
C LYS A 41 -7.50 5.38 0.23
N PRO A 42 -8.61 4.74 0.61
CA PRO A 42 -9.87 5.44 0.79
C PRO A 42 -9.74 6.59 1.80
N PHE A 43 -10.38 7.72 1.51
CA PHE A 43 -10.31 8.91 2.34
C PHE A 43 -11.70 9.51 2.55
N TRP A 44 -11.88 10.17 3.69
CA TRP A 44 -13.14 10.83 4.01
C TRP A 44 -13.21 12.19 3.33
N PHE A 45 -14.26 12.38 2.53
CA PHE A 45 -14.55 13.64 1.86
C PHE A 45 -16.04 13.94 1.96
N THR A 46 -16.38 15.17 2.38
CA THR A 46 -17.77 15.64 2.54
C THR A 46 -18.67 14.65 3.33
N GLY A 47 -18.13 14.00 4.36
CA GLY A 47 -18.86 13.05 5.22
C GLY A 47 -19.03 11.65 4.61
N ARG A 48 -18.32 11.34 3.53
CA ARG A 48 -18.39 10.04 2.83
C ARG A 48 -16.99 9.46 2.65
N LEU A 49 -16.88 8.14 2.73
CA LEU A 49 -15.62 7.45 2.39
C LEU A 49 -15.52 7.30 0.86
N LEU A 50 -14.53 7.94 0.25
CA LEU A 50 -14.28 7.91 -1.19
C LEU A 50 -13.08 7.03 -1.52
N ASN A 51 -13.15 6.33 -2.65
CA ASN A 51 -12.06 5.54 -3.20
C ASN A 51 -11.27 6.40 -4.20
N PRO A 52 -9.96 6.62 -4.02
CA PRO A 52 -9.16 7.45 -4.92
C PRO A 52 -9.19 7.00 -6.38
N ALA A 53 -9.38 5.70 -6.67
CA ALA A 53 -9.47 5.19 -8.04
C ALA A 53 -10.69 5.70 -8.82
N LYS A 54 -11.75 6.14 -8.11
CA LYS A 54 -12.97 6.70 -8.72
C LYS A 54 -12.94 8.24 -8.81
N VAL A 55 -11.84 8.87 -8.39
CA VAL A 55 -11.67 10.31 -8.52
C VAL A 55 -11.26 10.65 -9.96
N GLN A 56 -12.07 11.47 -10.62
CA GLN A 56 -11.86 11.88 -12.01
C GLN A 56 -10.92 13.08 -12.11
N LYS A 57 -11.07 14.05 -11.19
CA LYS A 57 -10.33 15.32 -11.17
C LYS A 57 -10.16 15.79 -9.73
N VAL A 58 -9.00 16.32 -9.41
CA VAL A 58 -8.72 17.01 -8.16
C VAL A 58 -8.17 18.38 -8.49
N LEU A 59 -8.67 19.41 -7.81
CA LEU A 59 -8.07 20.73 -7.83
C LEU A 59 -7.75 21.15 -6.40
N ILE A 60 -6.50 21.52 -6.16
CA ILE A 60 -6.05 22.09 -4.89
C ILE A 60 -5.57 23.50 -5.18
N PHE A 61 -6.09 24.47 -4.44
CA PHE A 61 -5.72 25.87 -4.55
C PHE A 61 -5.69 26.50 -3.17
N TRP A 62 -5.00 27.63 -3.05
CA TRP A 62 -4.90 28.36 -1.79
C TRP A 62 -5.24 29.84 -1.98
N SER A 63 -5.68 30.49 -0.90
CA SER A 63 -5.98 31.92 -0.84
C SER A 63 -5.65 32.49 0.54
N TYR A 64 -5.37 33.78 0.63
CA TYR A 64 -5.25 34.47 1.92
C TYR A 64 -6.62 34.78 2.53
N ASP A 65 -7.64 34.95 1.68
CA ASP A 65 -9.02 35.13 2.09
C ASP A 65 -9.73 33.79 2.31
N SER A 66 -10.77 33.80 3.14
CA SER A 66 -11.67 32.64 3.30
C SER A 66 -12.52 32.42 2.04
N ALA A 67 -13.00 31.20 1.83
CA ALA A 67 -13.78 30.84 0.64
C ALA A 67 -15.05 31.69 0.44
N GLU A 68 -15.62 32.26 1.50
CA GLU A 68 -16.80 33.14 1.45
C GLU A 68 -16.52 34.45 0.70
N LYS A 69 -15.25 34.86 0.63
CA LYS A 69 -14.82 36.07 -0.08
C LYS A 69 -14.32 35.79 -1.50
N LEU A 70 -14.18 34.52 -1.88
CA LEU A 70 -13.78 34.14 -3.23
C LEU A 70 -14.99 34.22 -4.15
N VAL A 71 -14.89 35.03 -5.19
CA VAL A 71 -15.95 35.24 -6.19
C VAL A 71 -15.52 34.72 -7.56
N LEU A 72 -16.45 34.03 -8.20
CA LEU A 72 -16.34 33.58 -9.58
C LEU A 72 -16.44 34.76 -10.56
N PRO A 73 -16.06 34.59 -11.84
CA PRO A 73 -16.13 35.64 -12.86
C PRO A 73 -17.53 36.23 -13.06
N ASN A 74 -18.58 35.46 -12.76
CA ASN A 74 -19.98 35.88 -12.79
C ASN A 74 -20.42 36.63 -11.52
N GLN A 75 -19.48 37.03 -10.65
CA GLN A 75 -19.70 37.67 -9.33
C GLN A 75 -20.45 36.81 -8.30
N GLU A 76 -20.60 35.51 -8.56
CA GLU A 76 -21.19 34.58 -7.60
C GLU A 76 -20.15 34.12 -6.56
N PRO A 77 -20.50 34.04 -5.26
CA PRO A 77 -19.61 33.47 -4.26
C PRO A 77 -19.31 32.00 -4.56
N LEU A 78 -18.04 31.60 -4.47
CA LEU A 78 -17.58 30.25 -4.80
C LEU A 78 -18.30 29.16 -3.99
N ILE A 79 -18.65 29.46 -2.73
CA ILE A 79 -19.34 28.52 -1.84
C ILE A 79 -20.80 28.25 -2.25
N VAL A 80 -21.44 29.18 -2.96
CA VAL A 80 -22.86 29.10 -3.36
C VAL A 80 -23.02 28.66 -4.82
N ALA A 81 -21.91 28.53 -5.55
CA ALA A 81 -21.90 28.18 -6.97
C ALA A 81 -22.78 26.96 -7.28
N LYS A 82 -23.89 27.20 -7.99
CA LYS A 82 -24.83 26.14 -8.38
C LYS A 82 -24.15 25.10 -9.28
N ASP A 83 -23.31 25.58 -10.20
CA ASP A 83 -22.50 24.73 -11.06
C ASP A 83 -21.09 24.57 -10.51
N LYS A 84 -20.92 23.51 -9.71
CA LYS A 84 -19.63 23.12 -9.13
C LYS A 84 -18.58 22.78 -10.18
N LYS A 85 -18.98 22.34 -11.38
CA LYS A 85 -18.04 21.96 -12.44
C LYS A 85 -17.54 23.20 -13.17
N ALA A 86 -18.43 24.13 -13.52
CA ALA A 86 -18.06 25.42 -14.10
C ALA A 86 -17.18 26.24 -13.14
N ALA A 87 -17.47 26.21 -11.83
CA ALA A 87 -16.65 26.84 -10.80
C ALA A 87 -15.23 26.23 -10.74
N ALA A 88 -15.11 24.89 -10.81
CA ALA A 88 -13.83 24.19 -10.84
C ALA A 88 -13.02 24.57 -12.08
N ASP A 89 -13.65 24.64 -13.25
CA ASP A 89 -13.00 25.04 -14.49
C ASP A 89 -12.56 26.52 -14.47
N ALA A 90 -13.31 27.40 -13.81
CA ALA A 90 -12.89 28.79 -13.62
C ALA A 90 -11.63 28.91 -12.74
N ILE A 91 -11.49 28.06 -11.70
CA ILE A 91 -10.31 28.01 -10.83
C ILE A 91 -9.10 27.45 -11.57
N GLU A 92 -9.28 26.36 -12.30
CA GLU A 92 -8.19 25.74 -13.08
C GLU A 92 -7.62 26.71 -14.13
N ASN A 93 -8.49 27.51 -14.75
CA ASN A 93 -8.08 28.54 -15.71
C ASN A 93 -7.67 29.87 -15.04
N SER A 94 -7.41 29.88 -13.73
CA SER A 94 -6.97 31.07 -12.97
C SER A 94 -7.88 32.31 -13.09
N LYS A 95 -9.19 32.12 -13.30
CA LYS A 95 -10.17 33.22 -13.46
C LYS A 95 -10.74 33.72 -12.14
N VAL A 96 -10.45 33.06 -11.02
CA VAL A 96 -10.91 33.43 -9.68
C VAL A 96 -9.85 34.30 -9.00
N LYS A 97 -10.21 35.56 -8.74
CA LYS A 97 -9.28 36.53 -8.13
C LYS A 97 -8.93 36.10 -6.70
N GLY A 98 -7.63 36.01 -6.40
CA GLY A 98 -7.13 35.65 -5.07
C GLY A 98 -7.04 34.15 -4.78
N ALA A 99 -7.38 33.29 -5.75
CA ALA A 99 -7.18 31.84 -5.67
C ALA A 99 -5.96 31.43 -6.51
N TYR A 100 -5.03 30.70 -5.91
CA TYR A 100 -3.79 30.27 -6.54
C TYR A 100 -3.74 28.74 -6.62
N LEU A 101 -3.69 28.20 -7.84
CA LEU A 101 -3.63 26.75 -8.06
C LEU A 101 -2.30 26.17 -7.57
N CYS A 102 -2.38 25.06 -6.85
CA CYS A 102 -1.20 24.35 -6.34
C CYS A 102 -1.36 22.83 -6.40
N THR A 103 -2.30 22.30 -7.19
CA THR A 103 -2.56 20.86 -7.34
C THR A 103 -1.28 20.06 -7.55
N GLU A 104 -0.41 20.49 -8.47
CA GLU A 104 0.82 19.76 -8.82
C GLU A 104 1.82 19.65 -7.66
N LYS A 105 1.82 20.62 -6.74
CA LYS A 105 2.68 20.61 -5.55
C LYS A 105 2.31 19.47 -4.59
N TYR A 106 1.03 19.12 -4.54
CA TYR A 106 0.49 18.12 -3.62
C TYR A 106 0.22 16.79 -4.32
N LEU A 107 -0.06 16.83 -5.61
CA LEU A 107 -0.34 15.69 -6.48
C LEU A 107 0.55 15.78 -7.71
N PRO A 108 1.83 15.35 -7.62
CA PRO A 108 2.70 15.32 -8.78
C PRO A 108 2.07 14.43 -9.86
N GLN A 109 1.88 14.98 -11.06
CA GLN A 109 1.14 14.31 -12.13
C GLN A 109 1.81 13.00 -12.54
N THR A 110 1.19 11.86 -12.26
CA THR A 110 1.41 10.65 -13.06
C THR A 110 0.69 10.85 -14.39
N ARG A 111 1.45 10.94 -15.49
CA ARG A 111 0.93 11.13 -16.85
C ARG A 111 -0.23 10.17 -17.13
N LYS A 112 -1.43 10.71 -17.27
CA LYS A 112 -2.63 10.00 -17.76
C LYS A 112 -2.35 9.50 -19.19
N THR A 113 -2.46 8.20 -19.43
CA THR A 113 -2.68 7.68 -20.79
C THR A 113 -4.15 7.28 -20.92
N ALA A 114 -4.80 7.86 -21.94
CA ALA A 114 -6.19 7.65 -22.28
C ALA A 114 -6.46 6.21 -22.72
N ALA A 115 -7.72 5.78 -22.56
CA ALA A 115 -8.22 4.46 -22.91
C ALA A 115 -8.01 4.12 -24.41
N PRO A 116 -7.94 2.82 -24.73
CA PRO A 116 -9.04 2.30 -25.54
C PRO A 116 -9.67 1.03 -24.96
N SER A 117 -10.94 0.89 -25.34
CA SER A 117 -11.80 -0.28 -25.21
C SER A 117 -11.09 -1.59 -25.60
N GLY A 118 -11.27 -2.61 -24.76
CA GLY A 118 -10.84 -3.97 -25.01
C GLY A 118 -10.54 -4.65 -23.68
N LYS A 119 -11.30 -5.71 -23.35
CA LYS A 119 -11.07 -6.54 -22.17
C LYS A 119 -9.62 -7.07 -22.16
N VAL A 120 -8.74 -6.41 -21.42
CA VAL A 120 -7.51 -7.00 -20.88
C VAL A 120 -7.33 -6.39 -19.50
N VAL A 121 -7.36 -7.24 -18.48
CA VAL A 121 -7.11 -6.88 -17.08
C VAL A 121 -5.78 -6.11 -17.00
N PRO A 122 -5.71 -4.91 -16.40
CA PRO A 122 -4.48 -4.14 -16.39
C PRO A 122 -3.46 -4.84 -15.50
N VAL A 123 -2.30 -5.14 -16.10
CA VAL A 123 -1.12 -5.80 -15.52
C VAL A 123 -0.45 -4.98 -14.39
N SER A 124 -1.04 -3.86 -13.95
CA SER A 124 -0.43 -2.96 -12.95
C SER A 124 -0.70 -3.33 -11.49
N ALA A 125 -1.66 -4.21 -11.19
CA ALA A 125 -1.83 -4.77 -9.84
C ALA A 125 -0.81 -5.88 -9.53
N ARG A 126 -0.29 -6.55 -10.58
CA ARG A 126 0.59 -7.72 -10.50
C ARG A 126 2.06 -7.42 -10.16
N ARG A 127 2.34 -6.36 -9.43
CA ARG A 127 3.74 -6.01 -9.07
C ARG A 127 3.97 -5.95 -7.57
N ARG A 128 2.93 -5.85 -6.75
CA ARG A 128 3.11 -5.81 -5.30
C ARG A 128 3.24 -7.24 -4.79
N VAL A 129 4.26 -7.50 -3.97
CA VAL A 129 4.45 -8.76 -3.25
C VAL A 129 4.49 -8.44 -1.77
N LEU A 130 3.62 -9.09 -1.02
CA LEU A 130 3.56 -8.89 0.43
C LEU A 130 4.66 -9.73 1.07
N VAL A 131 5.40 -9.15 2.01
CA VAL A 131 6.49 -9.80 2.73
C VAL A 131 6.17 -9.77 4.21
N ALA A 132 5.84 -10.92 4.79
CA ALA A 132 5.70 -11.07 6.23
C ALA A 132 7.06 -11.46 6.83
N CYS A 133 7.51 -10.74 7.85
CA CYS A 133 8.84 -10.93 8.45
C CYS A 133 8.80 -10.89 9.96
N GLY A 134 9.64 -11.74 10.57
CA GLY A 134 10.11 -11.56 11.95
C GLY A 134 11.20 -10.50 12.04
N SER A 135 12.09 -10.67 13.01
CA SER A 135 13.20 -9.76 13.31
C SER A 135 14.46 -9.97 12.46
N ASP A 136 14.48 -10.96 11.57
CA ASP A 136 15.62 -11.25 10.70
C ASP A 136 15.73 -10.26 9.53
N ASP A 137 16.45 -9.17 9.78
CA ASP A 137 16.67 -8.09 8.81
C ASP A 137 17.49 -8.54 7.59
N GLU A 138 18.32 -9.57 7.71
CA GLU A 138 19.14 -10.09 6.60
C GLU A 138 18.23 -10.76 5.56
N MET A 139 17.38 -11.70 5.98
CA MET A 139 16.42 -12.35 5.09
C MET A 139 15.50 -11.33 4.41
N LYS A 140 15.00 -10.36 5.20
CA LYS A 140 14.12 -9.30 4.72
C LYS A 140 14.80 -8.43 3.67
N THR A 141 16.02 -7.97 3.94
CA THR A 141 16.77 -7.11 3.01
C THR A 141 17.08 -7.86 1.72
N ALA A 142 17.60 -9.07 1.82
CA ALA A 142 17.93 -9.90 0.66
C ALA A 142 16.71 -10.21 -0.21
N LEU A 143 15.56 -10.55 0.39
CA LEU A 143 14.32 -10.78 -0.35
C LEU A 143 13.80 -9.50 -1.01
N THR A 144 13.82 -8.38 -0.30
CA THR A 144 13.38 -7.06 -0.80
C THR A 144 14.22 -6.64 -2.01
N GLU A 145 15.54 -6.82 -1.94
CA GLU A 145 16.44 -6.56 -3.05
C GLU A 145 16.20 -7.50 -4.24
N ALA A 146 15.97 -8.79 -4.00
CA ALA A 146 15.66 -9.75 -5.05
C ALA A 146 14.34 -9.39 -5.76
N LEU A 147 13.30 -9.03 -5.01
CA LEU A 147 12.02 -8.57 -5.56
C LEU A 147 12.19 -7.28 -6.36
N ALA A 148 12.98 -6.32 -5.87
CA ALA A 148 13.26 -5.09 -6.58
C ALA A 148 14.01 -5.34 -7.91
N LYS A 149 14.98 -6.26 -7.93
CA LYS A 149 15.68 -6.69 -9.17
C LYS A 149 14.73 -7.32 -10.19
N LEU A 150 13.65 -7.96 -9.73
CA LEU A 150 12.57 -8.50 -10.57
C LEU A 150 11.50 -7.45 -10.95
N TRP A 151 11.70 -6.17 -10.63
CA TRP A 151 10.72 -5.07 -10.80
C TRP A 151 9.40 -5.26 -10.04
N LEU A 152 9.45 -6.01 -8.96
CA LEU A 152 8.36 -6.18 -8.02
C LEU A 152 8.53 -5.16 -6.88
N VAL A 153 7.40 -4.72 -6.33
CA VAL A 153 7.32 -3.80 -5.22
C VAL A 153 7.08 -4.61 -3.95
N PRO A 154 8.11 -4.86 -3.12
CA PRO A 154 7.93 -5.50 -1.83
C PRO A 154 7.14 -4.59 -0.89
N VAL A 155 6.12 -5.15 -0.26
CA VAL A 155 5.33 -4.49 0.79
C VAL A 155 5.57 -5.26 2.07
N VAL A 156 6.33 -4.67 2.99
CA VAL A 156 6.78 -5.38 4.19
C VAL A 156 5.76 -5.20 5.32
N LEU A 157 5.23 -6.32 5.81
CA LEU A 157 4.54 -6.48 7.08
C LEU A 157 5.60 -6.83 8.14
N CYS A 158 6.12 -5.81 8.82
CA CYS A 158 6.92 -5.99 10.02
C CYS A 158 6.28 -5.16 11.14
N GLU A 159 6.47 -5.57 12.40
CA GLU A 159 6.00 -4.81 13.55
C GLU A 159 6.83 -3.53 13.70
N GLU A 160 6.17 -2.36 13.71
CA GLU A 160 6.86 -1.10 14.02
C GLU A 160 6.91 -0.93 15.55
N PRO A 161 8.12 -0.82 16.15
CA PRO A 161 8.24 -0.61 17.59
C PRO A 161 7.48 0.65 18.02
N GLY A 162 6.51 0.49 18.92
CA GLY A 162 5.77 1.62 19.53
C GLY A 162 4.41 1.96 18.92
N TYR A 163 3.99 1.32 17.82
CA TYR A 163 2.65 1.48 17.26
C TYR A 163 1.87 0.16 17.38
N GLY A 164 1.21 -0.08 18.51
CA GLY A 164 0.39 -1.26 18.80
C GLY A 164 -0.85 -1.43 17.91
N ARG A 165 -0.68 -1.45 16.58
CA ARG A 165 -1.71 -1.81 15.61
C ARG A 165 -1.84 -3.32 15.58
N LYS A 166 -3.05 -3.80 15.91
CA LYS A 166 -3.39 -5.23 15.91
C LYS A 166 -3.05 -5.85 14.54
N ILE A 167 -2.46 -7.04 14.57
CA ILE A 167 -2.07 -7.86 13.40
C ILE A 167 -3.16 -7.88 12.30
N VAL A 168 -4.43 -8.03 12.71
CA VAL A 168 -5.60 -8.06 11.83
C VAL A 168 -5.82 -6.77 11.05
N THR A 169 -5.53 -5.61 11.64
CA THR A 169 -5.68 -4.31 10.98
C THR A 169 -4.56 -4.08 9.96
N ARG A 170 -3.32 -4.48 10.28
CA ARG A 170 -2.17 -4.39 9.37
C ARG A 170 -2.42 -5.22 8.10
N ILE A 171 -2.91 -6.44 8.27
CA ILE A 171 -3.20 -7.37 7.18
C ILE A 171 -4.36 -6.89 6.28
N ALA A 172 -5.36 -6.20 6.85
CA ALA A 172 -6.49 -5.66 6.09
C ALA A 172 -6.09 -4.55 5.11
N ASP A 173 -5.04 -3.79 5.43
CA ASP A 173 -4.53 -2.69 4.60
C ASP A 173 -3.82 -3.16 3.31
N TYR A 174 -3.50 -4.46 3.20
CA TYR A 174 -2.76 -5.05 2.07
C TYR A 174 -3.56 -6.13 1.34
N ALA A 175 -4.89 -5.96 1.30
CA ALA A 175 -5.80 -6.91 0.67
C ALA A 175 -5.82 -6.93 -0.86
N ASP A 176 -5.12 -5.99 -1.48
CA ASP A 176 -4.96 -5.86 -2.93
C ASP A 176 -3.80 -6.67 -3.50
N VAL A 177 -3.06 -7.40 -2.66
CA VAL A 177 -1.89 -8.18 -3.08
C VAL A 177 -2.29 -9.57 -3.59
N GLU A 178 -1.67 -10.03 -4.68
CA GLU A 178 -1.97 -11.31 -5.35
C GLU A 178 -0.92 -12.41 -5.10
N PHE A 179 0.17 -12.10 -4.38
CA PHE A 179 1.25 -13.03 -4.02
C PHE A 179 1.95 -12.60 -2.72
N ALA A 180 2.28 -13.54 -1.85
CA ALA A 180 2.98 -13.27 -0.59
C ALA A 180 4.18 -14.17 -0.38
N VAL A 181 5.20 -13.62 0.29
CA VAL A 181 6.35 -14.37 0.79
C VAL A 181 6.39 -14.21 2.31
N VAL A 182 6.50 -15.32 3.03
CA VAL A 182 6.57 -15.33 4.49
C VAL A 182 7.96 -15.80 4.91
N LEU A 183 8.64 -14.99 5.71
CA LEU A 183 9.97 -15.27 6.25
C LEU A 183 9.85 -15.81 7.67
N LEU A 184 10.26 -17.06 7.85
CA LEU A 184 10.26 -17.76 9.15
C LEU A 184 11.68 -17.81 9.71
N SER A 185 11.97 -16.92 10.66
CA SER A 185 13.23 -16.82 11.39
C SER A 185 13.15 -17.47 12.77
N PRO A 186 14.27 -17.95 13.35
CA PRO A 186 14.31 -18.63 14.65
C PRO A 186 14.32 -17.63 15.82
N ASP A 187 13.26 -16.83 15.95
CA ASP A 187 13.27 -15.68 16.87
C ASP A 187 12.72 -16.01 18.26
N ASP A 188 11.77 -16.96 18.35
CA ASP A 188 11.10 -17.32 19.60
C ASP A 188 11.60 -18.66 20.15
N TYR A 189 11.68 -18.77 21.48
CA TYR A 189 11.90 -20.03 22.17
C TYR A 189 10.58 -20.67 22.60
N VAL A 190 10.44 -21.97 22.35
CA VAL A 190 9.30 -22.77 22.80
C VAL A 190 9.78 -24.03 23.53
N TYR A 191 8.97 -24.53 24.45
CA TYR A 191 9.19 -25.79 25.15
C TYR A 191 7.84 -26.38 25.56
N ALA A 192 7.75 -27.71 25.64
CA ALA A 192 6.51 -28.35 26.03
C ALA A 192 6.19 -28.07 27.50
N LYS A 193 4.91 -28.06 27.84
CA LYS A 193 4.45 -27.91 29.22
C LYS A 193 4.97 -29.09 30.05
N GLY A 194 5.89 -28.81 30.99
CA GLY A 194 6.52 -29.81 31.85
C GLY A 194 7.94 -30.22 31.44
N GLU A 195 8.48 -29.68 30.34
CA GLU A 195 9.90 -29.81 30.02
C GLU A 195 10.75 -28.72 30.67
N GLU A 196 12.02 -29.03 30.91
CA GLU A 196 12.97 -28.05 31.41
C GLU A 196 13.27 -26.99 30.35
N PRO A 197 13.48 -25.72 30.73
CA PRO A 197 13.84 -24.63 29.80
C PRO A 197 15.11 -24.90 28.99
N THR A 198 15.97 -25.80 29.45
CA THR A 198 17.19 -26.27 28.76
C THR A 198 16.88 -27.03 27.47
N LYS A 199 15.67 -27.59 27.33
CA LYS A 199 15.19 -28.29 26.13
C LYS A 199 14.45 -27.37 25.15
N ARG A 200 14.50 -26.06 25.37
CA ARG A 200 13.86 -25.08 24.48
C ARG A 200 14.33 -25.25 23.03
N LYS A 201 13.39 -25.16 22.10
CA LYS A 201 13.61 -25.17 20.66
C LYS A 201 13.32 -23.79 20.09
N LEU A 202 13.90 -23.49 18.94
CA LEU A 202 13.65 -22.26 18.22
C LEU A 202 12.42 -22.42 17.32
N LYS A 203 11.59 -21.38 17.25
CA LYS A 203 10.42 -21.30 16.37
C LYS A 203 10.24 -19.91 15.78
N PRO A 204 9.47 -19.82 14.68
CA PRO A 204 9.06 -18.52 14.15
C PRO A 204 8.17 -17.76 15.13
N PRO A 205 8.21 -16.40 15.11
CA PRO A 205 7.32 -15.60 15.93
C PRO A 205 5.86 -15.97 15.74
N GLN A 206 5.10 -16.02 16.84
CA GLN A 206 3.68 -16.39 16.80
C GLN A 206 2.86 -15.50 15.86
N ASP A 207 3.17 -14.20 15.82
CA ASP A 207 2.51 -13.22 14.94
C ASP A 207 2.75 -13.52 13.45
N VAL A 208 3.96 -13.95 13.09
CA VAL A 208 4.32 -14.31 11.72
C VAL A 208 3.64 -15.63 11.32
N VAL A 209 3.50 -16.58 12.25
CA VAL A 209 2.73 -17.82 12.03
C VAL A 209 1.24 -17.50 11.80
N PHE A 210 0.69 -16.52 12.54
CA PHE A 210 -0.67 -16.06 12.32
C PHE A 210 -0.85 -15.40 10.95
N GLU A 211 0.09 -14.53 10.55
CA GLU A 211 0.11 -13.92 9.22
C GLU A 211 0.17 -14.97 8.10
N LEU A 212 0.99 -16.01 8.26
CA LEU A 212 1.03 -17.15 7.33
C LEU A 212 -0.34 -17.79 7.18
N GLY A 213 -0.97 -18.20 8.29
CA GLY A 213 -2.29 -18.84 8.26
C GLY A 213 -3.35 -17.95 7.60
N PHE A 214 -3.33 -16.65 7.88
CA PHE A 214 -4.22 -15.70 7.24
C PHE A 214 -3.98 -15.62 5.72
N LEU A 215 -2.72 -15.50 5.29
CA LEU A 215 -2.37 -15.36 3.88
C LEU A 215 -2.72 -16.59 3.08
N LEU A 216 -2.54 -17.79 3.66
CA LEU A 216 -3.00 -19.04 3.07
C LEU A 216 -4.51 -19.07 2.87
N GLY A 217 -5.28 -18.67 3.88
CA GLY A 217 -6.74 -18.62 3.79
C GLY A 217 -7.27 -17.61 2.77
N LYS A 218 -6.52 -16.53 2.52
CA LYS A 218 -6.93 -15.45 1.62
C LYS A 218 -6.47 -15.63 0.18
N LEU A 219 -5.20 -15.96 -0.02
CA LEU A 219 -4.55 -16.02 -1.34
C LEU A 219 -4.58 -17.44 -1.92
N GLY A 220 -4.73 -18.46 -1.08
CA GLY A 220 -4.50 -19.84 -1.49
C GLY A 220 -3.01 -20.22 -1.40
N LYS A 221 -2.76 -21.51 -1.26
CA LYS A 221 -1.41 -22.08 -1.06
C LYS A 221 -0.48 -21.86 -2.26
N GLU A 222 -1.05 -21.74 -3.45
CA GLU A 222 -0.36 -21.52 -4.72
C GLU A 222 0.22 -20.10 -4.86
N ARG A 223 -0.27 -19.14 -4.05
CA ARG A 223 0.15 -17.73 -4.08
C ARG A 223 0.96 -17.32 -2.84
N VAL A 224 1.39 -18.29 -2.04
CA VAL A 224 2.18 -18.08 -0.83
C VAL A 224 3.46 -18.92 -0.91
N LEU A 225 4.61 -18.25 -0.79
CA LEU A 225 5.91 -18.88 -0.65
C LEU A 225 6.42 -18.70 0.78
N VAL A 226 6.83 -19.79 1.41
CA VAL A 226 7.45 -19.76 2.73
C VAL A 226 8.96 -19.91 2.57
N LEU A 227 9.72 -18.97 3.13
CA LEU A 227 11.18 -19.07 3.24
C LEU A 227 11.55 -19.18 4.71
N PHE A 228 12.39 -20.14 5.07
CA PHE A 228 12.75 -20.40 6.46
C PHE A 228 14.25 -20.58 6.62
N ARG A 229 14.83 -20.15 7.76
CA ARG A 229 16.24 -20.43 8.05
C ARG A 229 16.46 -21.93 8.23
N GLU A 230 17.55 -22.44 7.72
CA GLU A 230 18.00 -23.79 8.06
C GLU A 230 18.81 -23.72 9.37
N SER A 231 18.52 -24.60 10.33
CA SER A 231 19.33 -24.72 11.55
C SER A 231 20.21 -25.96 11.43
N GLU A 232 21.52 -25.75 11.43
CA GLU A 232 22.53 -26.82 11.29
C GLU A 232 22.43 -27.91 12.37
N LYS A 233 21.78 -27.61 13.51
CA LYS A 233 21.62 -28.52 14.66
C LYS A 233 20.22 -29.10 14.80
N GLY A 234 19.30 -28.81 13.88
CA GLY A 234 17.90 -29.23 13.99
C GLY A 234 17.16 -28.60 15.18
N GLU A 235 17.69 -27.49 15.73
CA GLU A 235 17.11 -26.79 16.88
C GLU A 235 15.94 -25.89 16.49
N PHE A 236 15.79 -25.60 15.19
CA PHE A 236 14.70 -24.82 14.63
C PHE A 236 13.62 -25.73 14.05
N GLU A 237 12.46 -25.75 14.69
CA GLU A 237 11.32 -26.52 14.24
C GLU A 237 10.34 -25.64 13.48
N VAL A 238 10.37 -25.75 12.16
CA VAL A 238 9.35 -25.14 11.31
C VAL A 238 8.29 -26.18 11.02
N ASN A 239 7.10 -25.99 11.58
CA ASN A 239 5.96 -26.83 11.26
C ASN A 239 5.35 -26.30 9.95
N THR A 240 6.00 -26.58 8.83
CA THR A 240 5.57 -26.18 7.47
C THR A 240 4.57 -27.14 6.85
N ASP A 241 4.06 -28.13 7.59
CA ASP A 241 3.05 -29.12 7.17
C ASP A 241 1.65 -28.50 6.88
N PHE A 242 1.60 -27.24 6.46
CA PHE A 242 0.46 -26.65 5.78
C PHE A 242 0.35 -27.32 4.41
N GLU A 243 -0.64 -28.20 4.27
CA GLU A 243 -0.80 -29.09 3.12
C GLU A 243 -0.70 -28.39 1.76
N GLY A 244 0.42 -28.60 1.06
CA GLY A 244 0.68 -28.11 -0.29
C GLY A 244 1.17 -26.66 -0.40
N VAL A 245 1.61 -26.04 0.70
CA VAL A 245 2.32 -24.76 0.66
C VAL A 245 3.74 -24.99 0.15
N THR A 246 4.22 -24.12 -0.74
CA THR A 246 5.61 -24.20 -1.19
C THR A 246 6.51 -23.58 -0.12
N ALA A 247 7.42 -24.38 0.43
CA ALA A 247 8.43 -23.94 1.37
C ALA A 247 9.84 -24.20 0.82
N ALA A 248 10.77 -23.29 1.06
CA ALA A 248 12.18 -23.43 0.68
C ALA A 248 13.11 -22.90 1.78
N PRO A 249 14.27 -23.55 2.01
CA PRO A 249 15.27 -23.02 2.93
C PRO A 249 15.87 -21.74 2.37
N PHE A 250 16.02 -20.73 3.23
CA PHE A 250 16.77 -19.51 2.93
C PHE A 250 18.26 -19.79 3.14
N ASP A 251 18.89 -20.31 2.08
CA ASP A 251 20.29 -20.70 2.07
C ASP A 251 21.19 -19.70 1.32
N ASN A 252 22.51 -19.88 1.49
CA ASN A 252 23.54 -19.13 0.77
C ASN A 252 23.80 -19.69 -0.64
N ARG A 253 23.01 -20.66 -1.10
CA ARG A 253 23.19 -21.34 -2.41
C ARG A 253 22.20 -20.83 -3.45
N ASP A 254 21.51 -19.73 -3.15
CA ASP A 254 20.49 -19.10 -4.01
C ASP A 254 19.32 -20.02 -4.38
N SER A 255 19.12 -21.13 -3.65
CA SER A 255 18.05 -22.08 -3.95
C SER A 255 16.67 -21.47 -3.71
N TRP A 256 16.55 -20.59 -2.71
CA TRP A 256 15.35 -19.82 -2.41
C TRP A 256 14.98 -18.85 -3.54
N LYS A 257 15.97 -18.28 -4.26
CA LYS A 257 15.73 -17.40 -5.41
C LYS A 257 15.09 -18.18 -6.56
N LEU A 258 15.52 -19.42 -6.79
CA LEU A 258 14.92 -20.32 -7.77
C LEU A 258 13.48 -20.68 -7.38
N ALA A 259 13.23 -20.98 -6.10
CA ALA A 259 11.89 -21.22 -5.59
C ALA A 259 10.97 -20.01 -5.81
N LEU A 260 11.46 -18.80 -5.53
CA LEU A 260 10.77 -17.54 -5.76
C LEU A 260 10.40 -17.34 -7.23
N ILE A 261 11.35 -17.51 -8.15
CA ILE A 261 11.09 -17.37 -9.60
C ILE A 261 10.02 -18.37 -10.05
N ARG A 262 10.14 -19.64 -9.64
CA ARG A 262 9.20 -20.70 -10.03
C ARG A 262 7.78 -20.39 -9.57
N GLN A 263 7.61 -19.94 -8.33
CA GLN A 263 6.29 -19.62 -7.79
C GLN A 263 5.68 -18.37 -8.42
N LEU A 264 6.48 -17.31 -8.64
CA LEU A 264 6.02 -16.12 -9.35
C LEU A 264 5.58 -16.47 -10.78
N ALA A 265 6.37 -17.28 -11.50
CA ALA A 265 6.02 -17.73 -12.84
C ALA A 265 4.74 -18.56 -12.86
N ALA A 266 4.55 -19.47 -11.91
CA ALA A 266 3.33 -20.27 -11.76
C ALA A 266 2.08 -19.41 -11.51
N CYS A 267 2.25 -18.28 -10.83
CA CYS A 267 1.18 -17.30 -10.60
C CYS A 267 0.93 -16.34 -11.77
N GLY A 268 1.65 -16.49 -12.89
CA GLY A 268 1.49 -15.67 -14.09
C GLY A 268 2.22 -14.31 -14.03
N TYR A 269 3.25 -14.19 -13.20
CA TYR A 269 4.16 -13.03 -13.21
C TYR A 269 5.21 -13.19 -14.31
N THR A 270 5.49 -12.10 -15.04
CA THR A 270 6.60 -12.05 -15.98
C THR A 270 7.90 -11.75 -15.21
N VAL A 271 8.67 -12.78 -14.91
CA VAL A 271 9.95 -12.68 -14.17
C VAL A 271 11.14 -13.00 -15.07
N GLU A 272 12.13 -12.10 -15.11
CA GLU A 272 13.40 -12.32 -15.80
C GLU A 272 14.42 -12.97 -14.84
N SER A 273 14.63 -14.28 -14.97
CA SER A 273 15.45 -15.10 -14.06
C SER A 273 16.91 -14.63 -13.95
N ASP A 274 17.46 -14.13 -15.06
CA ASP A 274 18.86 -13.67 -15.18
C ASP A 274 19.22 -12.49 -14.28
N ARG A 275 18.23 -11.82 -13.67
CA ARG A 275 18.44 -10.62 -12.84
C ARG A 275 18.83 -10.93 -11.39
N ILE A 276 18.56 -12.14 -10.91
CA ILE A 276 18.85 -12.51 -9.51
C ILE A 276 19.77 -13.72 -9.37
N LEU A 277 20.04 -14.45 -10.46
CA LEU A 277 20.88 -15.66 -10.53
C LEU A 277 22.29 -15.40 -11.10
N LYS A 278 22.73 -14.13 -11.16
CA LYS A 278 24.07 -13.72 -11.63
C LYS A 278 24.93 -13.20 -10.49
#